data_AF-A0A183T8X7-F1
#
_entry.id   AF-A0A183T8X7-F1
#
_cell.length_a   1.000
_cell.length_b   1.000
_cell.length_c   1.000
_cell.angle_alpha   90.00
_cell.angle_beta   90.00
_cell.angle_gamma   90.00
#
_symmetry.space_group_name_H-M   'P 1'
#
loop_
_entity.id
_entity.type
_entity.pdbx_description
1 polymer ?
#
loop_
_entity_poly.entity_id
_entity_poly.type
_entity_poly.pdbx_seq_one_letter_code
_entity_poly.pdbx_strand_id
1 'polypeptide(L)'
;MNKKELDEVMQYFSLDVLDDLGPEDFIDFGRKNSHFYRTLFVRSVAHLSAQERTFVIALATLLKNKNRILRVIDRFVNKDWYAKVKVYFQQYTCQSTRHETQGIIAVFRIPFCFPPCTAFIWVKATKNNRTVSGFLQNQWAAQIALHNDLIAIQRAWEEGFWNERANKGWPNFRTNGFNPAIWEIKTQENWQLMDPNALSWPFKKGQTVYDEEDITNWLASFSAPPVGVPRGLQVAGGQPDKGQENHQVGDEAGQAAH
;
A
#
# COMPACT_ATOMS: atom_id res chain seq x y z
N MET A 1 2.15 -2.23 48.82
CA MET A 1 1.26 -3.39 48.63
C MET A 1 1.84 -4.52 49.44
N ASN A 2 1.10 -4.99 50.45
CA ASN A 2 1.56 -6.11 51.28
C ASN A 2 1.24 -7.45 50.59
N LYS A 3 1.86 -8.54 51.03
CA LYS A 3 1.72 -9.86 50.39
C LYS A 3 0.25 -10.31 50.26
N LYS A 4 -0.57 -10.03 51.28
CA LYS A 4 -1.98 -10.39 51.29
C LYS A 4 -2.78 -9.64 50.21
N GLU A 5 -2.51 -8.35 50.04
CA GLU A 5 -3.12 -7.55 48.97
C GLU A 5 -2.72 -8.02 47.57
N LEU A 6 -1.45 -8.45 47.38
CA LEU A 6 -1.00 -9.01 46.11
C LEU A 6 -1.69 -10.36 45.83
N ASP A 7 -1.75 -11.24 46.83
CA ASP A 7 -2.37 -12.57 46.70
C ASP A 7 -3.88 -12.46 46.38
N GLU A 8 -4.58 -11.47 46.95
CA GLU A 8 -5.99 -11.18 46.64
C GLU A 8 -6.18 -10.67 45.20
N VAL A 9 -5.25 -9.85 44.69
CA VAL A 9 -5.28 -9.37 43.30
C VAL A 9 -4.94 -10.48 42.30
N MET A 10 -3.98 -11.33 42.62
CA MET A 10 -3.54 -12.41 41.73
C MET A 10 -4.60 -13.51 41.55
N GLN A 11 -5.56 -13.65 42.47
CA GLN A 11 -6.70 -14.57 42.32
C GLN A 11 -7.62 -14.22 41.14
N TYR A 12 -7.57 -12.98 40.62
CA TYR A 12 -8.35 -12.56 39.46
C TYR A 12 -7.67 -12.88 38.12
N PHE A 13 -6.44 -13.40 38.13
CA PHE A 13 -5.67 -13.67 36.93
C PHE A 13 -5.21 -15.13 36.90
N SER A 14 -5.53 -15.83 35.82
CA SER A 14 -4.90 -17.12 35.54
C SER A 14 -3.65 -16.85 34.72
N LEU A 15 -2.49 -16.97 35.36
CA LEU A 15 -1.21 -16.81 34.67
C LEU A 15 -0.82 -18.04 33.85
N ASP A 16 -1.46 -19.19 34.10
CA ASP A 16 -1.23 -20.45 33.38
C ASP A 16 -1.54 -20.30 31.88
N VAL A 17 -2.42 -19.37 31.51
CA VAL A 17 -2.69 -19.02 30.09
C VAL A 17 -1.46 -18.47 29.37
N LEU A 18 -0.44 -18.00 30.10
CA LEU A 18 0.81 -17.51 29.51
C LEU A 18 1.73 -18.65 29.08
N ASP A 19 1.58 -19.85 29.65
CA ASP A 19 2.35 -21.03 29.25
C ASP A 19 1.87 -21.60 27.89
N ASP A 20 0.63 -21.28 27.51
CA ASP A 20 0.06 -21.59 26.19
C ASP A 20 0.47 -20.59 25.10
N LEU A 21 1.12 -19.48 25.46
CA LEU A 21 1.56 -18.44 24.52
C LEU A 21 3.04 -18.62 24.17
N GLY A 22 3.33 -18.78 22.88
CA GLY A 22 4.70 -18.80 22.36
C GLY A 22 5.27 -17.39 22.17
N PRO A 23 6.61 -17.22 22.10
CA PRO A 23 7.25 -15.93 21.78
C PRO A 23 6.65 -15.22 20.55
N GLU A 24 6.17 -15.99 19.58
CA GLU A 24 5.49 -15.57 18.36
C GLU A 24 4.12 -14.92 18.59
N ASP A 25 3.37 -15.36 19.59
CA ASP A 25 2.10 -14.76 19.97
C ASP A 25 2.32 -13.34 20.51
N PHE A 26 3.52 -13.08 21.05
CA PHE A 26 3.95 -11.77 21.54
C PHE A 26 4.59 -10.87 20.47
N ILE A 27 4.91 -11.37 19.26
CA ILE A 27 5.58 -10.59 18.19
C ILE A 27 4.75 -9.37 17.78
N ASP A 28 3.42 -9.47 17.87
CA ASP A 28 2.49 -8.38 17.52
C ASP A 28 2.07 -7.53 18.74
N PHE A 29 2.43 -7.94 19.97
CA PHE A 29 2.21 -7.15 21.18
C PHE A 29 3.32 -6.10 21.32
N GLY A 30 3.14 -4.97 20.62
CA GLY A 30 3.90 -3.74 20.88
C GLY A 30 4.88 -3.30 19.79
N ARG A 31 5.10 -4.10 18.74
CA ARG A 31 5.91 -3.68 17.59
C ARG A 31 5.04 -3.48 16.35
N LYS A 32 4.55 -2.25 16.17
CA LYS A 32 3.89 -1.87 14.93
C LYS A 32 4.92 -1.68 13.79
N ASN A 33 5.36 -2.77 13.16
CA ASN A 33 6.25 -2.75 11.99
C ASN A 33 5.47 -2.89 10.66
N SER A 34 6.17 -2.74 9.55
CA SER A 34 5.64 -2.87 8.19
C SER A 34 5.04 -4.24 7.87
N HIS A 35 5.60 -5.32 8.42
CA HIS A 35 5.04 -6.66 8.28
C HIS A 35 3.66 -6.76 8.94
N PHE A 36 3.52 -6.24 10.16
CA PHE A 36 2.24 -6.13 10.85
C PHE A 36 1.21 -5.32 10.03
N TYR A 37 1.61 -4.15 9.51
CA TYR A 37 0.69 -3.35 8.67
C TYR A 37 0.30 -4.05 7.39
N ARG A 38 1.21 -4.83 6.79
CA ARG A 38 0.89 -5.64 5.61
C ARG A 38 -0.14 -6.70 5.95
N THR A 39 0.03 -7.44 7.04
CA THR A 39 -0.95 -8.43 7.50
C THR A 39 -2.30 -7.78 7.80
N LEU A 40 -2.30 -6.64 8.52
CA LEU A 40 -3.50 -5.87 8.81
C LEU A 40 -4.20 -5.41 7.52
N PHE A 41 -3.45 -4.89 6.56
CA PHE A 41 -3.97 -4.45 5.27
C PHE A 41 -4.53 -5.61 4.46
N VAL A 42 -3.79 -6.72 4.32
CA VAL A 42 -4.24 -7.89 3.55
C VAL A 42 -5.56 -8.42 4.13
N ARG A 43 -5.69 -8.47 5.46
CA ARG A 43 -6.94 -8.83 6.12
C ARG A 43 -8.05 -7.80 5.85
N SER A 44 -7.76 -6.50 5.95
CA SER A 44 -8.78 -5.46 5.75
C SER A 44 -9.27 -5.37 4.31
N VAL A 45 -8.47 -5.78 3.32
CA VAL A 45 -8.84 -5.77 1.89
C VAL A 45 -9.24 -7.13 1.32
N ALA A 46 -9.39 -8.17 2.16
CA ALA A 46 -9.67 -9.52 1.71
C ALA A 46 -10.94 -9.61 0.83
N HIS A 47 -11.94 -8.77 1.13
CA HIS A 47 -13.21 -8.67 0.39
C HIS A 47 -13.13 -7.86 -0.92
N LEU A 48 -11.98 -7.22 -1.20
CA LEU A 48 -11.78 -6.41 -2.40
C LEU A 48 -11.13 -7.22 -3.52
N SER A 49 -11.43 -6.87 -4.78
CA SER A 49 -10.76 -7.39 -5.97
C SER A 49 -9.31 -6.88 -6.09
N ALA A 50 -8.49 -7.52 -6.92
CA ALA A 50 -7.12 -7.06 -7.16
C ALA A 50 -7.07 -5.60 -7.66
N GLN A 51 -7.97 -5.24 -8.57
CA GLN A 51 -8.09 -3.88 -9.09
C GLN A 51 -8.45 -2.88 -7.99
N GLU A 52 -9.45 -3.21 -7.15
CA GLU A 52 -9.87 -2.37 -6.03
C GLU A 52 -8.72 -2.16 -5.02
N ARG A 53 -7.97 -3.21 -4.69
CA ARG A 53 -6.77 -3.15 -3.84
C ARG A 53 -5.71 -2.20 -4.42
N THR A 54 -5.45 -2.27 -5.72
CA THR A 54 -4.52 -1.36 -6.40
C THR A 54 -4.98 0.10 -6.28
N PHE A 55 -6.27 0.40 -6.43
CA PHE A 55 -6.79 1.75 -6.26
C PHE A 55 -6.70 2.26 -4.82
N VAL A 56 -6.89 1.38 -3.82
CA VAL A 56 -6.65 1.72 -2.41
C VAL A 56 -5.20 2.15 -2.21
N ILE A 57 -4.22 1.35 -2.67
CA ILE A 57 -2.79 1.69 -2.55
C ILE A 57 -2.50 3.01 -3.29
N ALA A 58 -3.08 3.19 -4.48
CA ALA A 58 -2.84 4.38 -5.29
C ALA A 58 -3.34 5.67 -4.64
N LEU A 59 -4.58 5.67 -4.16
CA LEU A 59 -5.16 6.84 -3.49
C LEU A 59 -4.40 7.17 -2.20
N ALA A 60 -4.03 6.15 -1.42
CA ALA A 60 -3.24 6.34 -0.20
C ALA A 60 -1.83 6.89 -0.49
N THR A 61 -1.19 6.41 -1.55
CA THR A 61 0.15 6.86 -2.00
C THR A 61 0.15 8.32 -2.43
N LEU A 62 -0.84 8.71 -3.24
CA LEU A 62 -0.86 10.04 -3.87
C LEU A 62 -1.42 11.14 -2.95
N LEU A 63 -2.41 10.80 -2.11
CA LEU A 63 -3.12 11.80 -1.32
C LEU A 63 -2.73 11.81 0.15
N LYS A 64 -2.30 10.68 0.71
CA LYS A 64 -1.80 10.49 2.10
C LYS A 64 -2.73 11.03 3.20
N ASN A 65 -4.00 11.34 2.87
CA ASN A 65 -4.97 11.98 3.76
C ASN A 65 -6.38 11.45 3.47
N LYS A 66 -7.04 10.87 4.49
CA LYS A 66 -8.36 10.24 4.39
C LYS A 66 -9.41 11.21 3.83
N ASN A 67 -9.49 12.42 4.40
CA ASN A 67 -10.51 13.39 4.00
C ASN A 67 -10.29 13.91 2.58
N ARG A 68 -9.04 14.06 2.14
CA ARG A 68 -8.72 14.40 0.75
C ARG A 68 -9.09 13.27 -0.19
N ILE A 69 -8.81 12.01 0.18
CA ILE A 69 -9.23 10.83 -0.59
C ILE A 69 -10.75 10.81 -0.75
N LEU A 70 -11.49 10.91 0.35
CA LEU A 70 -12.96 10.85 0.33
C LEU A 70 -13.60 12.00 -0.48
N ARG A 71 -12.97 13.17 -0.56
CA ARG A 71 -13.44 14.26 -1.43
C ARG A 71 -13.12 14.04 -2.92
N VAL A 72 -11.95 13.48 -3.23
CA VAL A 72 -11.50 13.31 -4.62
C VAL A 72 -12.10 12.06 -5.26
N ILE A 73 -12.38 11.02 -4.47
CA ILE A 73 -12.86 9.74 -4.99
C ILE A 73 -14.19 9.85 -5.74
N ASP A 74 -15.02 10.84 -5.41
CA ASP A 74 -16.31 11.09 -6.06
C ASP A 74 -16.20 11.41 -7.56
N ARG A 75 -15.01 11.82 -8.04
CA ARG A 75 -14.74 11.98 -9.48
C ARG A 75 -14.79 10.66 -10.25
N PHE A 76 -14.75 9.53 -9.55
CA PHE A 76 -14.75 8.19 -10.13
C PHE A 76 -16.09 7.48 -9.98
N VAL A 77 -17.18 8.19 -9.65
CA VAL A 77 -18.50 7.58 -9.38
C VAL A 77 -18.98 6.60 -10.47
N ASN A 78 -18.61 6.84 -11.72
CA ASN A 78 -18.96 6.00 -12.87
C ASN A 78 -18.02 4.79 -13.08
N LYS A 79 -17.10 4.52 -12.15
CA LYS A 79 -16.20 3.37 -12.20
C LYS A 79 -16.77 2.23 -11.35
N ASP A 80 -16.66 1.02 -11.87
CA ASP A 80 -17.09 -0.23 -11.21
C ASP A 80 -16.49 -0.44 -9.82
N TRP A 81 -15.22 -0.08 -9.62
CA TRP A 81 -14.51 -0.20 -8.35
C TRP A 81 -14.85 0.90 -7.32
N TYR A 82 -15.48 2.01 -7.74
CA TYR A 82 -15.62 3.22 -6.91
C TYR A 82 -16.28 2.98 -5.57
N ALA A 83 -17.45 2.34 -5.58
CA ALA A 83 -18.28 2.22 -4.38
C ALA A 83 -17.55 1.46 -3.28
N LYS A 84 -16.92 0.33 -3.62
CA LYS A 84 -16.18 -0.50 -2.67
C LYS A 84 -14.92 0.17 -2.16
N VAL A 85 -14.16 0.85 -3.01
CA VAL A 85 -12.95 1.58 -2.58
C VAL A 85 -13.33 2.77 -1.68
N LYS A 86 -14.42 3.48 -1.97
CA LYS A 86 -14.94 4.55 -1.10
C LYS A 86 -15.36 4.01 0.26
N VAL A 87 -16.14 2.93 0.29
CA VAL A 87 -16.54 2.24 1.53
C VAL A 87 -15.31 1.80 2.33
N TYR A 88 -14.28 1.25 1.65
CA TYR A 88 -13.03 0.88 2.30
C TYR A 88 -12.39 2.06 3.05
N PHE A 89 -12.22 3.21 2.38
CA PHE A 89 -11.65 4.39 3.05
C PHE A 89 -12.54 4.93 4.17
N GLN A 90 -13.87 4.83 4.04
CA GLN A 90 -14.79 5.28 5.09
C GLN A 90 -14.67 4.42 6.35
N GLN A 91 -14.69 3.09 6.20
CA GLN A 91 -14.88 2.14 7.30
C GLN A 91 -13.57 1.52 7.84
N TYR A 92 -12.59 1.26 6.96
CA TYR A 92 -11.39 0.47 7.31
C TYR A 92 -10.11 1.31 7.39
N THR A 93 -10.23 2.64 7.28
CA THR A 93 -9.07 3.53 7.39
C THR A 93 -9.30 4.67 8.37
N CYS A 94 -8.22 5.19 8.93
CA CYS A 94 -8.21 6.39 9.76
C CYS A 94 -7.12 7.38 9.34
N GLN A 95 -7.18 8.62 9.82
CA GLN A 95 -6.16 9.63 9.49
C GLN A 95 -4.92 9.53 10.40
N SER A 96 -5.10 9.07 11.64
CA SER A 96 -4.08 9.12 12.70
C SER A 96 -3.79 7.73 13.23
N THR A 97 -2.53 7.44 13.53
CA THR A 97 -2.08 6.19 14.17
C THR A 97 -2.74 5.91 15.51
N ARG A 98 -3.23 6.95 16.18
CA ARG A 98 -3.94 6.86 17.47
C ARG A 98 -5.32 6.23 17.35
N HIS A 99 -5.90 6.23 16.15
CA HIS A 99 -7.23 5.68 15.87
C HIS A 99 -7.16 4.35 15.11
N GLU A 100 -5.99 3.71 15.10
CA GLU A 100 -5.87 2.37 14.54
C GLU A 100 -6.39 1.34 15.51
N THR A 101 -7.09 0.34 14.99
CA THR A 101 -7.64 -0.78 15.73
C THR A 101 -7.46 -2.06 14.91
N GLN A 102 -7.88 -3.20 15.45
CA GLN A 102 -8.02 -4.42 14.66
C GLN A 102 -9.00 -4.16 13.50
N GLY A 103 -8.50 -4.13 12.27
CA GLY A 103 -9.28 -3.85 11.05
C GLY A 103 -9.25 -2.39 10.55
N ILE A 104 -8.71 -1.44 11.31
CA ILE A 104 -8.59 -0.03 10.88
C ILE A 104 -7.11 0.36 10.77
N ILE A 105 -6.68 0.70 9.56
CA ILE A 105 -5.30 1.12 9.26
C ILE A 105 -5.21 2.63 9.00
N ALA A 106 -4.17 3.29 9.50
CA ALA A 106 -3.95 4.69 9.16
C ALA A 106 -3.59 4.82 7.67
N VAL A 107 -4.23 5.76 6.96
CA VAL A 107 -4.07 5.94 5.50
C VAL A 107 -2.60 6.07 5.10
N PHE A 108 -1.83 6.84 5.88
CA PHE A 108 -0.43 7.06 5.56
C PHE A 108 0.42 5.79 5.67
N ARG A 109 -0.04 4.73 6.36
CA ARG A 109 0.67 3.45 6.50
C ARG A 109 0.46 2.47 5.35
N ILE A 110 -0.61 2.64 4.57
CA ILE A 110 -0.92 1.78 3.43
C ILE A 110 0.24 1.73 2.41
N PRO A 111 0.89 2.85 2.03
CA PRO A 111 2.05 2.84 1.13
C PRO A 111 3.21 1.95 1.58
N PHE A 112 3.39 1.74 2.88
CA PHE A 112 4.46 0.92 3.44
C PHE A 112 4.15 -0.59 3.37
N CYS A 113 2.90 -0.96 3.13
CA CYS A 113 2.50 -2.37 3.07
C CYS A 113 3.04 -3.06 1.81
N PHE A 114 3.14 -2.30 0.70
CA PHE A 114 3.61 -2.78 -0.61
C PHE A 114 4.51 -1.73 -1.30
N PRO A 115 5.75 -1.53 -0.81
CA PRO A 115 6.67 -0.52 -1.35
C PRO A 115 6.88 -0.57 -2.88
N PRO A 116 7.01 -1.75 -3.53
CA PRO A 116 7.17 -1.81 -4.99
C PRO A 116 5.95 -1.24 -5.75
N CYS A 117 4.74 -1.60 -5.31
CA CYS A 117 3.50 -1.13 -5.91
C CYS A 117 3.35 0.38 -5.70
N THR A 118 3.64 0.85 -4.49
CA THR A 118 3.66 2.27 -4.11
C THR A 118 4.65 3.07 -4.98
N ALA A 119 5.88 2.56 -5.18
CA ALA A 119 6.89 3.18 -6.02
C ALA A 119 6.43 3.29 -7.48
N PHE A 120 5.86 2.20 -8.02
CA PHE A 120 5.30 2.15 -9.37
C PHE A 120 4.17 3.18 -9.57
N ILE A 121 3.25 3.28 -8.61
CA ILE A 121 2.17 4.27 -8.66
C ILE A 121 2.74 5.69 -8.60
N TRP A 122 3.66 5.94 -7.67
CA TRP A 122 4.28 7.24 -7.49
C TRP A 122 4.95 7.71 -8.79
N VAL A 123 5.80 6.89 -9.41
CA VAL A 123 6.50 7.27 -10.64
C VAL A 123 5.53 7.53 -11.79
N LYS A 124 4.47 6.72 -11.96
CA LYS A 124 3.45 6.95 -13.00
C LYS A 124 2.73 8.30 -12.80
N ALA A 125 2.50 8.72 -11.56
CA ALA A 125 1.78 9.95 -11.23
C ALA A 125 2.66 11.21 -11.24
N THR A 126 3.95 11.12 -10.88
CA THR A 126 4.84 12.29 -10.67
C THR A 126 5.67 12.66 -11.90
N LYS A 127 5.07 12.63 -13.10
CA LYS A 127 5.78 12.85 -14.39
C LYS A 127 6.78 14.00 -14.42
N ASN A 128 6.46 15.13 -13.79
CA ASN A 128 7.26 16.36 -13.86
C ASN A 128 8.31 16.51 -12.74
N ASN A 129 8.36 15.58 -11.78
CA ASN A 129 9.30 15.65 -10.65
C ASN A 129 9.93 14.27 -10.34
N ARG A 130 10.19 13.49 -11.40
CA ARG A 130 10.85 12.18 -11.31
C ARG A 130 12.36 12.36 -11.15
N THR A 131 12.79 12.67 -9.95
CA THR A 131 14.21 12.75 -9.58
C THR A 131 14.54 11.73 -8.51
N VAL A 132 15.81 11.34 -8.40
CA VAL A 132 16.29 10.49 -7.29
C VAL A 132 15.96 11.14 -5.95
N SER A 133 16.19 12.45 -5.82
CA SER A 133 15.79 13.21 -4.62
C SER A 133 14.28 13.09 -4.36
N GLY A 134 13.44 13.33 -5.36
CA GLY A 134 11.98 13.19 -5.21
C GLY A 134 11.52 11.79 -4.81
N PHE A 135 12.23 10.75 -5.28
CA PHE A 135 12.01 9.36 -4.88
C PHE A 135 12.36 9.15 -3.40
N LEU A 136 13.56 9.56 -2.97
CA LEU A 136 14.04 9.43 -1.58
C LEU A 136 13.23 10.28 -0.59
N GLN A 137 12.57 11.34 -1.06
CA GLN A 137 11.62 12.13 -0.26
C GLN A 137 10.26 11.44 -0.07
N ASN A 138 10.27 10.12 0.06
CA ASN A 138 9.13 9.30 0.45
C ASN A 138 9.52 8.36 1.58
N GLN A 139 8.64 8.24 2.57
CA GLN A 139 8.90 7.40 3.73
C GLN A 139 8.99 5.91 3.36
N TRP A 140 8.24 5.44 2.35
CA TRP A 140 8.31 4.06 1.87
C TRP A 140 9.62 3.75 1.13
N ALA A 141 10.39 4.75 0.69
CA ALA A 141 11.64 4.53 -0.04
C ALA A 141 12.69 3.81 0.81
N ALA A 142 12.67 4.00 2.14
CA ALA A 142 13.54 3.30 3.07
C ALA A 142 13.39 1.77 3.01
N GLN A 143 12.26 1.26 2.54
CA GLN A 143 11.99 -0.19 2.45
C GLN A 143 12.51 -0.81 1.14
N ILE A 144 12.95 0.00 0.18
CA ILE A 144 13.53 -0.46 -1.08
C ILE A 144 14.99 -0.86 -0.84
N ALA A 145 15.47 -1.88 -1.53
CA ALA A 145 16.88 -2.32 -1.50
C ALA A 145 17.79 -1.25 -2.11
N LEU A 146 18.16 -0.24 -1.32
CA LEU A 146 18.97 0.90 -1.75
C LEU A 146 20.39 0.79 -1.20
N HIS A 147 21.37 1.31 -1.96
CA HIS A 147 22.75 1.44 -1.49
C HIS A 147 22.80 2.33 -0.24
N ASN A 148 23.80 2.09 0.62
CA ASN A 148 23.94 2.77 1.92
C ASN A 148 23.95 4.31 1.80
N ASP A 149 24.53 4.85 0.73
CA ASP A 149 24.57 6.29 0.49
C ASP A 149 23.16 6.87 0.28
N LEU A 150 22.32 6.18 -0.50
CA LEU A 150 20.92 6.59 -0.72
C LEU A 150 20.08 6.42 0.56
N ILE A 151 20.33 5.35 1.32
CA ILE A 151 19.70 5.13 2.63
C ILE A 151 20.05 6.26 3.61
N ALA A 152 21.30 6.73 3.64
CA ALA A 152 21.71 7.85 4.48
C ALA A 152 21.00 9.16 4.10
N ILE A 153 20.88 9.45 2.79
CA ILE A 153 20.14 10.62 2.28
C ILE A 153 18.65 10.52 2.66
N GLN A 154 18.04 9.34 2.48
CA GLN A 154 16.65 9.09 2.84
C GLN A 154 16.41 9.28 4.35
N ARG A 155 17.33 8.78 5.18
CA ARG A 155 17.28 8.94 6.64
C ARG A 155 17.29 10.41 7.04
N ALA A 156 18.27 11.17 6.53
CA ALA A 156 18.41 12.59 6.85
C ALA A 156 17.15 13.38 6.46
N TRP A 157 16.55 13.06 5.30
CA TRP A 157 15.28 13.65 4.92
C TRP A 157 14.13 13.26 5.87
N GLU A 158 14.00 11.99 6.25
CA GLU A 158 12.90 11.52 7.11
C GLU A 158 13.04 12.08 8.54
N GLU A 159 14.28 12.21 9.04
CA GLU A 159 14.61 12.91 10.28
C GLU A 159 14.11 14.37 10.26
N GLY A 160 14.49 15.14 9.25
CA GLY A 160 14.04 16.53 9.09
C GLY A 160 12.53 16.63 8.89
N PHE A 161 11.94 15.72 8.10
CA PHE A 161 10.49 15.69 7.88
C PHE A 161 9.73 15.51 9.20
N TRP A 162 10.09 14.52 10.02
CA TRP A 162 9.38 14.27 11.27
C TRP A 162 9.65 15.37 12.30
N ASN A 163 10.91 15.76 12.48
CA ASN A 163 11.28 16.71 13.53
C ASN A 163 10.78 18.13 13.25
N GLU A 164 10.77 18.56 11.98
CA GLU A 164 10.55 19.97 11.63
C GLU A 164 9.25 20.26 10.89
N ARG A 165 8.71 19.30 10.13
CA ARG A 165 7.55 19.53 9.25
C ARG A 165 6.29 18.86 9.76
N ALA A 166 6.35 17.58 10.10
CA ALA A 166 5.20 16.83 10.62
C ALA A 166 4.76 17.34 12.00
N ASN A 167 5.71 17.84 12.80
CA ASN A 167 5.46 18.35 14.16
C ASN A 167 4.94 19.79 14.22
N LYS A 168 4.94 20.55 13.11
CA LYS A 168 4.42 21.92 13.08
C LYS A 168 2.89 21.91 13.14
N GLY A 169 2.34 22.13 14.33
CA GLY A 169 0.91 22.46 14.51
C GLY A 169 0.19 21.87 15.72
N TRP A 170 0.84 21.04 16.55
CA TRP A 170 0.18 20.41 17.71
C TRP A 170 0.99 20.62 19.00
N PRO A 171 0.50 21.39 19.99
CA PRO A 171 1.22 21.71 21.23
C PRO A 171 1.73 20.49 22.01
N ASN A 172 1.00 19.36 21.92
CA ASN A 172 1.24 18.15 22.70
C ASN A 172 2.02 17.06 21.94
N PHE A 173 2.57 17.35 20.76
CA PHE A 173 3.30 16.36 19.93
C PHE A 173 4.82 16.40 20.10
N ARG A 174 5.33 17.24 21.02
CA ARG A 174 6.77 17.53 21.21
C ARG A 174 7.64 16.32 21.64
N THR A 175 7.07 15.16 21.93
CA THR A 175 7.83 14.04 22.50
C THR A 175 8.20 12.91 21.53
N ASN A 176 7.57 12.80 20.35
CA ASN A 176 7.80 11.66 19.46
C ASN A 176 8.10 12.11 18.01
N GLY A 177 9.28 12.70 17.79
CA GLY A 177 9.81 13.02 16.46
C GLY A 177 10.21 11.80 15.65
N PHE A 178 11.29 11.90 14.88
CA PHE A 178 11.85 10.75 14.16
C PHE A 178 12.10 9.57 15.12
N ASN A 179 11.70 8.37 14.72
CA ASN A 179 11.90 7.16 15.51
C ASN A 179 12.93 6.26 14.80
N PRO A 180 14.20 6.24 15.25
CA PRO A 180 15.27 5.48 14.63
C PRO A 180 14.98 3.98 14.58
N ALA A 181 14.43 3.40 15.65
CA ALA A 181 14.15 1.96 15.72
C ALA A 181 13.11 1.52 14.67
N ILE A 182 12.04 2.31 14.47
CA ILE A 182 11.05 2.01 13.42
C ILE A 182 11.69 2.17 12.04
N TRP A 183 12.54 3.18 11.87
CA TRP A 183 13.22 3.42 10.61
C TRP A 183 14.19 2.28 10.26
N GLU A 184 14.96 1.78 11.22
CA GLU A 184 15.88 0.64 11.06
C GLU A 184 15.12 -0.64 10.68
N ILE A 185 13.94 -0.89 11.26
CA ILE A 185 13.12 -2.04 10.87
C ILE A 185 12.67 -1.92 9.40
N LYS A 186 12.34 -0.72 8.92
CA LYS A 186 11.93 -0.51 7.52
C LYS A 186 13.08 -0.83 6.55
N THR A 187 14.30 -0.43 6.88
CA THR A 187 15.46 -0.63 5.98
C THR A 187 15.90 -2.07 5.85
N GLN A 188 15.48 -2.95 6.76
CA GLN A 188 15.77 -4.38 6.68
C GLN A 188 14.93 -5.13 5.64
N GLU A 189 13.85 -4.54 5.11
CA GLU A 189 12.94 -5.25 4.20
C GLU A 189 13.47 -5.43 2.77
N ASN A 190 14.34 -4.55 2.29
CA ASN A 190 15.08 -4.69 1.01
C ASN A 190 14.22 -5.10 -0.19
N TRP A 191 13.11 -4.40 -0.43
CA TRP A 191 12.23 -4.66 -1.58
C TRP A 191 12.85 -4.27 -2.92
N GLN A 192 12.59 -5.09 -3.94
CA GLN A 192 12.89 -4.74 -5.34
C GLN A 192 11.87 -3.72 -5.89
N LEU A 193 12.31 -2.92 -6.86
CA LEU A 193 11.42 -2.04 -7.61
C LEU A 193 10.65 -2.82 -8.68
N MET A 194 9.59 -2.21 -9.23
CA MET A 194 8.84 -2.76 -10.37
C MET A 194 9.17 -1.98 -11.65
N ASP A 195 9.36 -2.67 -12.77
CA ASP A 195 9.53 -2.10 -14.10
C ASP A 195 8.19 -1.58 -14.68
N PRO A 196 8.19 -0.93 -15.86
CA PRO A 196 6.96 -0.44 -16.50
C PRO A 196 5.90 -1.51 -16.83
N ASN A 197 6.28 -2.79 -16.89
CA ASN A 197 5.43 -3.94 -17.14
C ASN A 197 4.96 -4.63 -15.84
N ALA A 198 5.24 -4.04 -14.67
CA ALA A 198 4.94 -4.57 -13.35
C ALA A 198 5.69 -5.87 -12.99
N LEU A 199 6.86 -6.08 -13.60
CA LEU A 199 7.82 -7.13 -13.23
C LEU A 199 8.90 -6.55 -12.31
N SER A 200 9.67 -7.41 -11.62
CA SER A 200 10.81 -6.94 -10.81
C SER A 200 11.85 -6.21 -11.67
N TRP A 201 12.29 -5.03 -11.22
CA TRP A 201 13.41 -4.32 -11.79
C TRP A 201 14.72 -5.04 -11.40
N PRO A 202 15.53 -5.51 -12.35
CA PRO A 202 16.67 -6.36 -12.05
C PRO A 202 17.78 -5.57 -11.34
N PHE A 203 18.54 -6.26 -10.49
CA PHE A 203 19.84 -5.75 -10.02
C PHE A 203 20.91 -5.93 -11.11
N LYS A 204 21.93 -5.06 -11.12
CA LYS A 204 23.14 -5.32 -11.92
C LYS A 204 23.82 -6.61 -11.41
N LYS A 205 24.59 -7.25 -12.28
CA LYS A 205 25.28 -8.51 -11.95
C LYS A 205 26.18 -8.33 -10.71
N GLY A 206 25.96 -9.17 -9.70
CA GLY A 206 26.73 -9.15 -8.45
C GLY A 206 26.26 -8.13 -7.41
N GLN A 207 25.18 -7.41 -7.68
CA GLN A 207 24.56 -6.48 -6.74
C GLN A 207 23.24 -7.03 -6.17
N THR A 208 22.86 -6.52 -5.00
CA THR A 208 21.61 -6.84 -4.29
C THR A 208 20.87 -5.58 -3.83
N VAL A 209 21.37 -4.40 -4.21
CA VAL A 209 20.85 -3.08 -3.87
C VAL A 209 20.97 -2.15 -5.08
N TYR A 210 20.15 -1.11 -5.14
CA TYR A 210 20.15 -0.10 -6.18
C TYR A 210 21.01 1.10 -5.79
N ASP A 211 21.93 1.50 -6.67
CA ASP A 211 22.67 2.75 -6.58
C ASP A 211 21.92 3.93 -7.24
N GLU A 212 22.52 5.12 -7.24
CA GLU A 212 21.91 6.31 -7.84
C GLU A 212 21.67 6.16 -9.35
N GLU A 213 22.56 5.47 -10.05
CA GLU A 213 22.45 5.19 -11.47
C GLU A 213 21.28 4.25 -11.75
N ASP A 214 21.10 3.20 -10.94
CA ASP A 214 20.00 2.26 -11.05
C ASP A 214 18.65 2.96 -10.88
N ILE A 215 18.52 3.84 -9.86
CA ILE A 215 17.28 4.60 -9.65
C ILE A 215 17.05 5.58 -10.80
N THR A 216 18.09 6.24 -11.30
CA THR A 216 18.00 7.15 -12.46
C THR A 216 17.51 6.41 -13.70
N ASN A 217 18.08 5.25 -14.00
CA ASN A 217 17.70 4.40 -15.13
C ASN A 217 16.27 3.87 -14.97
N TRP A 218 15.92 3.43 -13.75
CA TRP A 218 14.56 3.00 -13.42
C TRP A 218 13.55 4.12 -13.69
N LEU A 219 13.80 5.35 -13.21
CA LEU A 219 12.92 6.50 -13.45
C LEU A 219 12.77 6.82 -14.94
N ALA A 220 13.86 6.73 -15.71
CA ALA A 220 13.88 6.98 -17.15
C ALA A 220 13.06 5.95 -17.95
N SER A 221 13.02 4.68 -17.48
CA SER A 221 12.26 3.61 -18.15
C SER A 221 10.75 3.88 -18.25
N PHE A 222 10.19 4.72 -17.36
CA PHE A 222 8.78 5.13 -17.37
C PHE A 222 8.48 6.31 -18.31
N SER A 223 9.50 6.82 -19.00
CA SER A 223 9.39 7.92 -19.97
C SER A 223 9.52 7.43 -21.41
N ALA A 224 10.08 6.24 -21.63
CA ALA A 224 10.10 5.61 -22.95
C ALA A 224 8.71 5.07 -23.33
N PRO A 225 8.29 5.14 -24.61
CA PRO A 225 7.14 4.38 -25.07
C PRO A 225 7.40 2.88 -24.80
N PRO A 226 6.38 2.10 -24.40
CA PRO A 226 6.59 0.68 -24.12
C PRO A 226 7.18 0.00 -25.35
N VAL A 227 8.40 -0.54 -25.21
CA VAL A 227 8.98 -1.44 -26.21
C VAL A 227 8.01 -2.61 -26.31
N GLY A 228 7.43 -2.79 -27.50
CA GLY A 228 6.30 -3.69 -27.72
C GLY A 228 6.51 -5.04 -27.04
N VAL A 229 5.63 -5.39 -26.12
CA VAL A 229 5.58 -6.72 -25.54
C VAL A 229 5.39 -7.72 -26.70
N PRO A 230 6.21 -8.77 -26.83
CA PRO A 230 5.91 -9.85 -27.75
C PRO A 230 4.51 -10.38 -27.44
N ARG A 231 3.60 -10.34 -28.43
CA ARG A 231 2.27 -10.98 -28.32
C ARG A 231 2.48 -12.47 -28.08
N GLY A 232 2.47 -12.88 -26.83
CA GLY A 232 2.77 -14.27 -26.47
C GLY A 232 2.28 -14.63 -25.07
N LEU A 233 1.14 -14.11 -24.65
CA LEU A 233 0.34 -14.63 -23.53
C LEU A 233 -1.07 -14.04 -23.63
N GLN A 234 -1.80 -14.46 -24.66
CA GLN A 234 -3.26 -14.43 -24.61
C GLN A 234 -3.69 -15.63 -23.76
N VAL A 235 -4.18 -15.33 -22.56
CA VAL A 235 -4.96 -16.28 -21.75
C VAL A 235 -6.20 -16.64 -22.57
N ALA A 236 -6.38 -17.94 -22.82
CA ALA A 236 -7.55 -18.49 -23.49
C ALA A 236 -8.81 -18.15 -22.68
N GLY A 237 -9.55 -17.13 -23.12
CA GLY A 237 -10.88 -16.79 -22.65
C GLY A 237 -11.84 -16.94 -23.82
N GLY A 238 -12.69 -17.98 -23.76
CA GLY A 238 -13.55 -18.44 -24.84
C GLY A 238 -14.44 -17.35 -25.45
N GLN A 239 -14.55 -17.38 -26.76
CA GLN A 239 -15.63 -16.74 -27.50
C GLN A 239 -16.95 -17.47 -27.19
N PRO A 240 -18.07 -16.74 -26.96
CA PRO A 240 -19.37 -17.36 -26.98
C PRO A 240 -19.74 -17.70 -28.43
N ASP A 241 -20.20 -18.93 -28.57
CA ASP A 241 -20.68 -19.57 -29.79
C ASP A 241 -21.81 -18.76 -30.44
N LYS A 242 -21.62 -18.37 -31.69
CA LYS A 242 -22.66 -17.75 -32.51
C LYS A 242 -23.44 -18.88 -33.20
N GLY A 243 -24.49 -19.34 -32.54
CA GLY A 243 -25.52 -20.16 -33.17
C GLY A 243 -26.17 -19.40 -34.33
N GLN A 244 -25.86 -19.82 -35.56
CA GLN A 244 -26.70 -19.62 -36.73
C GLN A 244 -27.69 -20.78 -36.79
N GLU A 245 -28.99 -20.50 -36.70
CA GLU A 245 -30.00 -21.27 -37.41
C GLU A 245 -30.97 -20.31 -38.09
N ASN A 246 -30.92 -20.31 -39.41
CA ASN A 246 -31.97 -19.83 -40.30
C ASN A 246 -33.09 -20.86 -40.31
N HIS A 247 -34.35 -20.43 -40.20
CA HIS A 247 -35.43 -20.99 -41.02
C HIS A 247 -36.47 -19.92 -41.35
N GLN A 248 -36.97 -20.05 -42.56
CA GLN A 248 -37.73 -19.09 -43.35
C GLN A 248 -39.24 -19.36 -43.26
N VAL A 249 -40.02 -18.28 -43.44
CA VAL A 249 -41.33 -18.18 -44.14
C VAL A 249 -42.60 -18.64 -43.41
N GLY A 250 -43.58 -17.72 -43.39
CA GLY A 250 -44.99 -17.96 -43.17
C GLY A 250 -45.76 -16.65 -43.05
N ASP A 251 -46.47 -16.29 -44.11
CA ASP A 251 -47.31 -15.09 -44.29
C ASP A 251 -48.51 -15.00 -43.31
N GLU A 252 -48.98 -13.77 -43.08
CA GLU A 252 -50.37 -13.28 -43.31
C GLU A 252 -50.87 -12.28 -42.26
N ALA A 253 -51.50 -11.20 -42.78
CA ALA A 253 -52.58 -10.35 -42.24
C ALA A 253 -52.38 -9.71 -40.83
N GLY A 254 -52.57 -8.41 -40.59
CA GLY A 254 -53.42 -7.40 -41.20
C GLY A 254 -54.16 -6.65 -40.06
N GLN A 255 -54.24 -5.31 -40.13
CA GLN A 255 -55.17 -4.43 -39.39
C GLN A 255 -54.99 -4.35 -37.85
N ALA A 256 -55.31 -3.29 -37.11
CA ALA A 256 -55.73 -1.91 -37.34
C ALA A 256 -55.49 -1.13 -36.02
N ALA A 257 -55.62 0.19 -36.09
CA ALA A 257 -55.57 1.14 -35.00
C ALA A 257 -56.52 0.85 -33.82
N HIS A 258 -56.08 1.15 -32.59
CA HIS A 258 -56.70 2.13 -31.69
C HIS A 258 -55.79 2.42 -30.48
#